data_AF-A0A8H5V5P9-F1
#
_entry.id   AF-A0A8H5V5P9-F1
#
_cell.length_a   1.000
_cell.length_b   1.000
_cell.length_c   1.000
_cell.angle_alpha   90.00
_cell.angle_beta   90.00
_cell.angle_gamma   90.00
#
_symmetry.space_group_name_H-M   'P 1'
#
loop_
_entity.id
_entity.type
_entity.pdbx_description
1 polymer ?
#
loop_
_entity_poly.entity_id
_entity_poly.type
_entity_poly.pdbx_seq_one_letter_code
_entity_poly.pdbx_strand_id
1 'polypeptide(L)'
;MYNSLTRIQNTFGFFTTVAFVVAAFIAVSDLLAPRAPDAGIFQKTSAQVVKGRPHYYSSKKEEYAIIRFNLDADLRSLFTWNTKQVFVYVTAEWPGPNNSTNEAVIWDKIITNPSADHLQNIGPVAMKKLKRSAEGKSIDPERGFIGLKNQKPKYQITHPSGKVAEIEDVKLKLHYNVQPWVGFLTWDQSRDIGHWRALKWGESPKFQLPALKSKKKDSPKKSY
;
A
#
# COMPACT_ATOMS: atom_id res chain seq x y z
N MET A 1 -19.21 -54.15 -2.63
CA MET A 1 -20.20 -53.47 -1.77
C MET A 1 -19.89 -51.98 -1.77
N TYR A 2 -20.77 -51.15 -2.33
CA TYR A 2 -20.61 -49.69 -2.25
C TYR A 2 -21.06 -49.24 -0.86
N ASN A 3 -20.11 -49.05 0.06
CA ASN A 3 -20.41 -48.47 1.37
C ASN A 3 -20.75 -46.97 1.19
N SER A 4 -21.71 -46.44 1.93
CA SER A 4 -22.12 -45.02 1.84
C SER A 4 -20.93 -44.06 1.97
N LEU A 5 -19.91 -44.43 2.75
CA LEU A 5 -18.66 -43.68 2.88
C LEU A 5 -17.87 -43.56 1.56
N THR A 6 -17.79 -44.63 0.75
CA THR A 6 -17.06 -44.57 -0.52
C THR A 6 -17.79 -43.72 -1.56
N ARG A 7 -19.12 -43.69 -1.52
CA ARG A 7 -19.93 -42.80 -2.36
C ARG A 7 -19.74 -41.35 -1.97
N ILE A 8 -19.73 -41.02 -0.68
CA ILE A 8 -19.48 -39.65 -0.19
C ILE A 8 -18.07 -39.20 -0.58
N GLN A 9 -17.06 -40.05 -0.37
CA GLN A 9 -15.69 -39.75 -0.74
C GLN A 9 -15.55 -39.46 -2.25
N ASN A 10 -16.18 -40.28 -3.10
CA ASN A 10 -16.15 -40.06 -4.56
C ASN A 10 -16.90 -38.79 -4.97
N THR A 11 -18.07 -38.50 -4.38
CA THR A 11 -18.81 -37.27 -4.67
C THR A 11 -18.04 -36.02 -4.23
N PHE A 12 -17.43 -36.05 -3.05
CA PHE A 12 -16.59 -34.95 -2.56
C PHE A 12 -15.31 -34.79 -3.39
N GLY A 13 -14.68 -35.90 -3.77
CA GLY A 13 -13.52 -35.91 -4.67
C GLY A 13 -13.88 -35.29 -6.03
N PHE A 14 -15.00 -35.70 -6.62
CA PHE A 14 -15.48 -35.12 -7.87
C PHE A 14 -15.77 -33.63 -7.73
N PHE A 15 -16.51 -33.22 -6.68
CA PHE A 15 -16.80 -31.82 -6.42
C PHE A 15 -15.52 -30.98 -6.27
N THR A 16 -14.55 -31.45 -5.50
CA THR A 16 -13.28 -30.72 -5.31
C THR A 16 -12.49 -30.64 -6.61
N THR A 17 -12.42 -31.70 -7.41
CA THR A 17 -11.76 -31.65 -8.73
C THR A 17 -12.39 -30.61 -9.65
N VAL A 18 -13.73 -30.57 -9.76
CA VAL A 18 -14.44 -29.56 -10.55
C VAL A 18 -14.18 -28.16 -10.00
N ALA A 19 -14.23 -27.97 -8.68
CA ALA A 19 -13.94 -26.69 -8.04
C ALA A 19 -12.52 -26.20 -8.34
N PHE A 20 -11.51 -27.07 -8.28
CA PHE A 20 -10.13 -26.73 -8.61
C PHE A 20 -9.93 -26.42 -10.09
N VAL A 21 -10.61 -27.14 -10.99
CA VAL A 21 -10.56 -26.84 -12.43
C VAL A 21 -11.15 -25.46 -12.73
N VAL A 22 -12.32 -25.14 -12.14
CA VAL A 22 -12.93 -23.81 -12.28
C VAL A 22 -12.03 -22.73 -11.66
N ALA A 23 -11.46 -22.98 -10.49
CA ALA A 23 -10.51 -22.08 -9.84
C ALA A 23 -9.27 -21.83 -10.71
N ALA A 24 -8.74 -22.85 -11.39
CA ALA A 24 -7.62 -22.72 -12.30
C ALA A 24 -8.00 -21.85 -13.52
N PHE A 25 -9.18 -22.04 -14.11
CA PHE A 25 -9.66 -21.18 -15.19
C PHE A 25 -9.81 -19.72 -14.74
N ILE A 26 -10.31 -19.50 -13.52
CA ILE A 26 -10.42 -18.16 -12.93
C ILE A 26 -9.04 -17.51 -12.76
N ALA A 27 -8.07 -18.25 -12.22
CA ALA A 27 -6.71 -17.76 -12.04
C ALA A 27 -6.03 -17.42 -13.38
N VAL A 28 -6.20 -18.25 -14.41
CA VAL A 28 -5.60 -18.03 -15.73
C VAL A 28 -6.25 -16.85 -16.45
N SER A 29 -7.57 -16.71 -16.37
CA SER A 29 -8.28 -15.60 -17.03
C SER A 29 -7.94 -14.24 -16.42
N ASP A 30 -7.58 -14.18 -15.14
CA ASP A 30 -7.06 -12.95 -14.52
C ASP A 30 -5.69 -12.52 -15.08
N LEU A 31 -4.86 -13.47 -15.54
CA LEU A 31 -3.57 -13.16 -16.20
C LEU A 31 -3.74 -12.45 -17.55
N LEU A 32 -4.87 -12.67 -18.22
CA LEU A 32 -5.19 -12.07 -19.51
C LEU A 32 -5.84 -10.69 -19.37
N ALA A 33 -6.27 -10.30 -18.17
CA ALA A 33 -6.90 -9.01 -17.95
C ALA A 33 -5.88 -7.87 -18.14
N PRO A 34 -6.21 -6.83 -18.94
CA PRO A 34 -5.32 -5.71 -19.14
C PRO A 34 -5.17 -4.88 -17.86
N ARG A 35 -3.92 -4.55 -17.51
CA ARG A 35 -3.58 -3.77 -16.31
C ARG A 35 -2.63 -2.66 -16.70
N ALA A 36 -3.07 -1.42 -16.54
CA ALA A 36 -2.27 -0.25 -16.87
C ALA A 36 -2.49 0.81 -15.79
N PRO A 37 -1.85 0.67 -14.62
CA PRO A 37 -1.93 1.66 -13.57
C PRO A 37 -1.08 2.89 -13.94
N ASP A 38 -1.51 4.06 -13.51
CA ASP A 38 -0.81 5.33 -13.76
C ASP A 38 -0.74 6.17 -12.48
N ALA A 39 0.39 6.82 -12.22
CA ALA A 39 0.57 7.69 -11.05
C ALA A 39 0.80 9.14 -11.49
N GLY A 40 -0.26 9.89 -11.78
CA GLY A 40 -0.15 11.22 -12.39
C GLY A 40 0.76 12.21 -11.64
N ILE A 41 0.60 12.36 -10.32
CA ILE A 41 1.35 13.35 -9.53
C ILE A 41 1.94 12.67 -8.30
N PHE A 42 3.26 12.68 -8.19
CA PHE A 42 3.91 12.21 -6.96
C PHE A 42 5.01 13.15 -6.52
N GLN A 43 4.72 13.97 -5.51
CA GLN A 43 5.62 15.04 -5.08
C GLN A 43 5.66 15.17 -3.56
N LYS A 44 6.86 15.36 -3.02
CA LYS A 44 7.04 15.73 -1.61
C LYS A 44 6.56 17.16 -1.39
N THR A 45 5.68 17.34 -0.41
CA THR A 45 5.17 18.66 0.03
C THR A 45 6.06 19.24 1.11
N SER A 46 6.40 18.44 2.13
CA SER A 46 7.18 18.89 3.29
C SER A 46 7.95 17.71 3.88
N ALA A 47 9.18 17.95 4.32
CA ALA A 47 9.95 16.99 5.08
C ALA A 47 10.44 17.70 6.35
N GLN A 48 10.43 17.00 7.47
CA GLN A 48 10.91 17.52 8.75
C GLN A 48 11.64 16.41 9.50
N VAL A 49 12.78 16.73 10.10
CA VAL A 49 13.54 15.80 10.94
C VAL A 49 13.48 16.29 12.38
N VAL A 50 13.10 15.39 13.29
CA VAL A 50 12.93 15.65 14.71
C VAL A 50 13.72 14.61 15.49
N LYS A 51 14.31 15.01 16.62
CA LYS A 51 15.01 14.12 17.54
C LYS A 51 14.13 13.89 18.76
N GLY A 52 13.79 12.63 19.04
CA GLY A 52 12.87 12.29 20.12
C GLY A 52 12.80 10.79 20.37
N ARG A 53 11.72 10.35 21.04
CA ARG A 53 11.39 8.93 21.18
C ARG A 53 10.32 8.60 20.14
N PRO A 54 10.64 7.90 19.04
CA PRO A 54 9.66 7.58 18.00
C PRO A 54 8.61 6.59 18.51
N HIS A 55 9.00 5.66 19.38
CA HIS A 55 8.12 4.71 20.04
C HIS A 55 8.08 4.95 21.54
N TYR A 56 6.88 4.87 22.14
CA TYR A 56 6.66 5.11 23.57
C TYR A 56 7.54 4.22 24.46
N TYR A 57 7.76 2.97 24.04
CA TYR A 57 8.55 1.97 24.77
C TYR A 57 10.07 2.03 24.50
N SER A 58 10.54 2.87 23.58
CA SER A 58 11.98 2.99 23.31
C SER A 58 12.63 3.97 24.30
N SER A 59 13.63 3.50 25.03
CA SER A 59 14.43 4.34 25.93
C SER A 59 15.37 5.28 25.15
N LYS A 60 15.74 4.90 23.91
CA LYS A 60 16.69 5.60 23.04
C LYS A 60 16.05 6.82 22.39
N LYS A 61 16.79 7.93 22.37
CA LYS A 61 16.44 9.14 21.62
C LYS A 61 17.08 9.06 20.25
N GLU A 62 16.25 8.98 19.22
CA GLU A 62 16.67 8.82 17.83
C GLU A 62 16.10 9.94 16.98
N GLU A 63 16.74 10.18 15.84
CA GLU A 63 16.22 11.07 14.82
C GLU A 63 15.21 10.31 13.96
N TYR A 64 14.07 10.94 13.72
CA TYR A 64 13.08 10.43 12.80
C TYR A 64 12.60 11.51 11.84
N ALA A 65 12.33 11.10 10.60
CA ALA A 65 11.81 11.97 9.57
C ALA A 65 10.30 11.81 9.41
N ILE A 66 9.62 12.94 9.26
CA ILE A 66 8.21 13.04 8.91
C ILE A 66 8.14 13.64 7.50
N ILE A 67 7.74 12.83 6.52
CA ILE A 67 7.63 13.24 5.12
C ILE A 67 6.16 13.32 4.74
N ARG A 68 5.74 14.47 4.25
CA ARG A 68 4.41 14.73 3.71
C ARG A 68 4.48 14.84 2.20
N PHE A 69 3.48 14.28 1.52
CA PHE A 69 3.48 14.19 0.07
C PHE A 69 2.08 14.41 -0.53
N ASN A 70 2.08 14.77 -1.80
CA ASN A 70 0.94 14.72 -2.68
C ASN A 70 1.06 13.46 -3.53
N LEU A 71 -0.01 12.69 -3.64
CA LEU A 71 -0.08 11.50 -4.50
C LEU A 71 -1.38 11.51 -5.27
N ASP A 72 -1.29 11.47 -6.59
CA ASP A 72 -2.37 11.23 -7.51
C ASP A 72 -2.07 9.94 -8.27
N ALA A 73 -2.87 8.91 -8.04
CA ALA A 73 -2.69 7.60 -8.65
C ALA A 73 -4.00 6.98 -9.11
N ASP A 74 -4.05 6.58 -10.37
CA ASP A 74 -5.11 5.83 -10.99
C ASP A 74 -4.77 4.34 -11.02
N LEU A 75 -5.35 3.61 -10.08
CA LEU A 75 -5.20 2.15 -9.95
C LEU A 75 -6.47 1.41 -10.36
N ARG A 76 -7.43 2.08 -11.02
CA ARG A 76 -8.72 1.49 -11.40
C ARG A 76 -8.56 0.27 -12.30
N SER A 77 -7.57 0.29 -13.20
CA SER A 77 -7.26 -0.83 -14.10
C SER A 77 -6.77 -2.09 -13.37
N LEU A 78 -6.40 -2.01 -12.10
CA LEU A 78 -6.05 -3.18 -11.27
C LEU A 78 -7.28 -3.90 -10.70
N PHE A 79 -8.46 -3.28 -10.75
CA PHE A 79 -9.71 -3.88 -10.30
C PHE A 79 -10.38 -4.63 -11.44
N THR A 80 -10.11 -5.93 -11.51
CA THR A 80 -10.81 -6.87 -12.38
C THR A 80 -11.94 -7.53 -11.60
N TRP A 81 -12.69 -8.41 -12.26
CA TRP A 81 -13.72 -9.24 -11.62
C TRP A 81 -13.14 -10.23 -10.58
N ASN A 82 -11.85 -10.60 -10.70
CA ASN A 82 -11.17 -11.50 -9.77
C ASN A 82 -10.41 -10.74 -8.67
N THR A 83 -10.29 -9.41 -8.74
CA THR A 83 -9.58 -8.64 -7.71
C THR A 83 -10.41 -8.56 -6.43
N LYS A 84 -9.85 -9.08 -5.32
CA LYS A 84 -10.43 -8.97 -3.98
C LYS A 84 -10.06 -7.64 -3.34
N GLN A 85 -8.77 -7.32 -3.34
CA GLN A 85 -8.24 -6.08 -2.76
C GLN A 85 -6.90 -5.70 -3.40
N VAL A 86 -6.61 -4.41 -3.40
CA VAL A 86 -5.32 -3.84 -3.78
C VAL A 86 -4.71 -3.20 -2.53
N PHE A 87 -3.54 -3.67 -2.15
CA PHE A 87 -2.72 -3.09 -1.09
C PHE A 87 -1.74 -2.11 -1.70
N VAL A 88 -1.89 -0.82 -1.39
CA VAL A 88 -1.06 0.25 -1.93
C VAL A 88 -0.21 0.80 -0.83
N TYR A 89 1.08 1.02 -1.08
CA TYR A 89 1.97 1.57 -0.08
C TYR A 89 3.01 2.47 -0.72
N VAL A 90 3.49 3.43 0.05
CA VAL A 90 4.52 4.37 -0.34
C VAL A 90 5.74 4.13 0.51
N THR A 91 6.87 3.96 -0.15
CA THR A 91 8.18 3.82 0.48
C THR A 91 9.01 5.07 0.25
N ALA A 92 9.89 5.36 1.20
CA ALA A 92 10.99 6.28 1.02
C ALA A 92 12.26 5.45 0.80
N GLU A 93 12.92 5.66 -0.33
CA GLU A 93 14.18 5.01 -0.68
C GLU A 93 15.32 6.03 -0.57
N TRP A 94 16.45 5.63 0.00
CA TRP A 94 17.67 6.44 0.07
C TRP A 94 18.93 5.58 -0.04
N PRO A 95 20.05 6.13 -0.53
CA PRO A 95 21.29 5.38 -0.66
C PRO A 95 21.85 4.98 0.71
N GLY A 96 22.29 3.72 0.80
CA GLY A 96 23.00 3.15 1.94
C GLY A 96 24.48 2.91 1.63
N PRO A 97 25.27 2.46 2.63
CA PRO A 97 26.67 2.10 2.41
C PRO A 97 26.79 0.92 1.43
N ASN A 98 27.94 0.83 0.73
CA ASN A 98 28.28 -0.29 -0.17
C ASN A 98 27.27 -0.54 -1.30
N ASN A 99 26.75 0.52 -1.92
CA ASN A 99 25.79 0.43 -3.03
C ASN A 99 24.47 -0.28 -2.65
N SER A 100 24.14 -0.32 -1.36
CA SER A 100 22.82 -0.77 -0.89
C SER A 100 21.81 0.37 -0.95
N THR A 101 20.53 0.04 -1.09
CA THR A 101 19.42 1.00 -1.01
C THR A 101 18.63 0.70 0.25
N ASN A 102 18.48 1.70 1.12
CA ASN A 102 17.60 1.61 2.26
C ASN A 102 16.19 1.97 1.82
N GLU A 103 15.20 1.25 2.35
CA GLU A 103 13.80 1.45 2.03
C GLU A 103 12.96 1.41 3.32
N ALA A 104 12.04 2.35 3.47
CA ALA A 104 11.09 2.35 4.59
C ALA A 104 9.69 2.75 4.13
N VAL A 105 8.69 1.99 4.54
CA VAL A 105 7.28 2.31 4.29
C VAL A 105 6.85 3.48 5.16
N ILE A 106 6.29 4.53 4.54
CA ILE A 106 5.77 5.72 5.26
C ILE A 106 4.26 5.80 5.29
N TRP A 107 3.59 5.14 4.35
CA TRP A 107 2.14 5.15 4.21
C TRP A 107 1.66 3.91 3.47
N ASP A 108 0.48 3.44 3.84
CA ASP A 108 -0.19 2.30 3.23
C ASP A 108 -1.71 2.57 3.15
N LYS A 109 -2.41 1.88 2.25
CA LYS A 109 -3.86 1.84 2.20
C LYS A 109 -4.32 0.57 1.51
N ILE A 110 -5.32 -0.07 2.09
CA ILE A 110 -6.02 -1.19 1.46
C ILE A 110 -7.25 -0.64 0.74
N ILE A 111 -7.37 -0.94 -0.54
CA ILE A 111 -8.55 -0.65 -1.34
C ILE A 111 -9.22 -1.99 -1.65
N THR A 112 -10.33 -2.28 -0.99
CA THR A 112 -11.11 -3.51 -1.20
C THR A 112 -12.03 -3.35 -2.40
N ASN A 113 -12.39 -4.47 -3.05
CA ASN A 113 -13.52 -4.53 -3.97
C ASN A 113 -14.84 -4.32 -3.18
N PRO A 114 -15.87 -3.65 -3.73
CA PRO A 114 -17.17 -3.52 -3.05
C PRO A 114 -17.74 -4.82 -2.49
N SER A 115 -17.58 -5.95 -3.20
CA SER A 115 -18.03 -7.27 -2.71
C SER A 115 -17.27 -7.73 -1.47
N ALA A 116 -16.04 -7.24 -1.28
CA ALA A 116 -15.13 -7.54 -0.18
C ALA A 116 -15.20 -6.52 0.97
N ASP A 117 -16.07 -5.50 0.91
CA ASP A 117 -16.12 -4.43 1.95
C ASP A 117 -16.49 -4.94 3.34
N HIS A 118 -17.16 -6.09 3.41
CA HIS A 118 -17.45 -6.78 4.65
C HIS A 118 -16.20 -7.24 5.43
N LEU A 119 -15.03 -7.26 4.78
CA LEU A 119 -13.75 -7.66 5.38
C LEU A 119 -13.06 -6.52 6.14
N GLN A 120 -13.51 -5.29 5.99
CA GLN A 120 -12.99 -4.19 6.80
C GLN A 120 -13.55 -4.32 8.22
N ASN A 121 -12.73 -4.11 9.26
CA ASN A 121 -13.12 -4.08 10.68
C ASN A 121 -13.99 -2.84 10.97
N ILE A 122 -15.14 -2.79 10.33
CA ILE A 122 -16.12 -1.71 10.41
C ILE A 122 -17.19 -2.15 11.40
N GLY A 123 -17.48 -1.30 12.39
CA GLY A 123 -18.56 -1.57 13.34
C GLY A 123 -19.90 -1.83 12.63
N PRO A 124 -20.80 -2.61 13.24
CA PRO A 124 -22.02 -3.10 12.59
C PRO A 124 -22.93 -1.98 12.04
N VAL A 125 -22.92 -0.80 12.68
CA VAL A 125 -23.68 0.38 12.25
C VAL A 125 -23.13 0.97 10.95
N ALA A 126 -21.81 1.10 10.84
CA ALA A 126 -21.17 1.63 9.64
C ALA A 126 -21.27 0.60 8.49
N MET A 127 -21.19 -0.69 8.79
CA MET A 127 -21.43 -1.76 7.82
C MET A 127 -22.85 -1.70 7.24
N LYS A 128 -23.88 -1.50 8.08
CA LYS A 128 -25.27 -1.35 7.65
C LYS A 128 -25.46 -0.13 6.75
N LYS A 129 -24.80 1.00 7.06
CA LYS A 129 -24.82 2.20 6.23
C LYS A 129 -24.15 1.97 4.88
N LEU A 130 -23.00 1.30 4.86
CA LEU A 130 -22.27 0.98 3.62
C LEU A 130 -23.07 0.04 2.72
N LYS A 131 -23.66 -1.04 3.26
CA LYS A 131 -24.52 -1.95 2.51
C LYS A 131 -25.72 -1.24 1.88
N ARG A 132 -26.46 -0.46 2.67
CA ARG A 132 -27.60 0.34 2.18
C ARG A 132 -27.19 1.39 1.13
N SER A 133 -25.97 1.92 1.24
CA SER A 133 -25.39 2.87 0.28
C SER A 133 -24.94 2.20 -1.02
N ALA A 134 -24.55 0.92 -0.96
CA ALA A 134 -24.04 0.12 -2.08
C ALA A 134 -25.13 -0.70 -2.79
N GLU A 135 -26.28 -0.97 -2.14
CA GLU A 135 -27.43 -1.63 -2.74
C GLU A 135 -27.88 -0.92 -4.02
N GLY A 136 -27.86 -1.64 -5.14
CA GLY A 136 -28.27 -1.15 -6.45
C GLY A 136 -27.23 -0.30 -7.20
N LYS A 137 -26.07 -0.01 -6.63
CA LYS A 137 -24.97 0.67 -7.33
C LYS A 137 -24.02 -0.36 -7.94
N SER A 138 -23.65 -0.18 -9.20
CA SER A 138 -22.49 -0.86 -9.78
C SER A 138 -21.21 -0.49 -9.01
N ILE A 139 -20.15 -1.27 -9.16
CA ILE A 139 -18.81 -0.93 -8.64
C ILE A 139 -18.53 0.53 -9.03
N ASP A 140 -18.31 1.40 -8.04
CA ASP A 140 -18.04 2.82 -8.28
C ASP A 140 -16.85 2.92 -9.26
N PRO A 141 -17.04 3.48 -10.47
CA PRO A 141 -15.99 3.55 -11.48
C PRO A 141 -14.78 4.36 -11.02
N GLU A 142 -14.92 5.21 -10.01
CA GLU A 142 -13.81 5.99 -9.44
C GLU A 142 -13.01 5.20 -8.40
N ARG A 143 -13.48 4.02 -7.99
CA ARG A 143 -12.82 3.20 -6.98
C ARG A 143 -11.50 2.64 -7.50
N GLY A 144 -10.41 3.02 -6.83
CA GLY A 144 -9.05 2.76 -7.27
C GLY A 144 -8.29 4.04 -7.63
N PHE A 145 -8.98 5.18 -7.74
CA PHE A 145 -8.33 6.48 -7.78
C PHE A 145 -7.90 6.93 -6.37
N ILE A 146 -6.70 7.48 -6.26
CA ILE A 146 -6.11 7.99 -5.02
C ILE A 146 -5.66 9.42 -5.26
N GLY A 147 -6.42 10.40 -4.75
CA GLY A 147 -6.04 11.82 -4.78
C GLY A 147 -5.72 12.35 -3.38
N LEU A 148 -4.46 12.22 -2.95
CA LEU A 148 -3.96 12.66 -1.65
C LEU A 148 -3.24 14.00 -1.76
N LYS A 149 -3.66 14.97 -0.96
CA LYS A 149 -3.03 16.29 -0.85
C LYS A 149 -2.44 16.49 0.53
N ASN A 150 -1.16 16.84 0.58
CA ASN A 150 -0.40 17.10 1.80
C ASN A 150 -0.58 15.99 2.85
N GLN A 151 -0.56 14.73 2.39
CA GLN A 151 -0.82 13.57 3.22
C GLN A 151 0.22 13.45 4.32
N LYS A 152 -0.25 13.21 5.55
CA LYS A 152 0.64 12.87 6.67
C LYS A 152 1.08 11.40 6.54
N PRO A 153 2.35 11.09 6.83
CA PRO A 153 2.79 9.71 6.85
C PRO A 153 2.13 8.99 8.03
N LYS A 154 1.85 7.71 7.87
CA LYS A 154 1.41 6.82 8.95
C LYS A 154 2.59 6.40 9.82
N TYR A 155 3.72 6.14 9.19
CA TYR A 155 4.94 5.67 9.83
C TYR A 155 6.05 6.71 9.69
N GLN A 156 6.84 6.85 10.74
CA GLN A 156 8.00 7.73 10.77
C GLN A 156 9.23 6.94 10.35
N ILE A 157 10.13 7.58 9.61
CA ILE A 157 11.38 6.93 9.18
C ILE A 157 12.41 7.10 10.28
N THR A 158 13.00 6.00 10.73
CA THR A 158 14.22 5.98 11.55
C THR A 158 15.32 5.23 10.79
N HIS A 159 16.57 5.45 11.17
CA HIS A 159 17.71 4.71 10.63
C HIS A 159 18.41 3.96 11.76
N PRO A 160 18.96 2.75 11.54
CA PRO A 160 19.65 1.98 12.58
C PRO A 160 20.81 2.69 13.26
N SER A 161 21.45 3.66 12.59
CA SER A 161 22.49 4.52 13.19
C SER A 161 21.94 5.56 14.19
N GLY A 162 20.62 5.74 14.26
CA GLY A 162 19.95 6.75 15.08
C GLY A 162 19.98 8.17 14.50
N LYS A 163 20.57 8.36 13.31
CA LYS A 163 20.65 9.65 12.59
C LYS A 163 19.97 9.57 11.24
N VAL A 164 19.14 10.58 10.93
CA VAL A 164 18.34 10.66 9.69
C VAL A 164 18.37 12.08 9.09
N ALA A 165 18.92 13.05 9.81
CA ALA A 165 19.11 14.40 9.27
C ALA A 165 20.08 14.39 8.07
N GLU A 166 19.83 15.28 7.11
CA GLU A 166 20.74 15.58 5.99
C GLU A 166 21.01 14.43 5.02
N ILE A 167 20.25 13.33 5.08
CA ILE A 167 20.33 12.28 4.07
C ILE A 167 19.95 12.86 2.70
N GLU A 168 20.86 12.68 1.76
CA GLU A 168 20.72 13.08 0.36
C GLU A 168 20.00 12.01 -0.46
N ASP A 169 19.52 12.40 -1.65
CA ASP A 169 18.97 11.47 -2.63
C ASP A 169 17.78 10.61 -2.16
N VAL A 170 16.99 11.13 -1.22
CA VAL A 170 15.75 10.49 -0.80
C VAL A 170 14.70 10.64 -1.89
N LYS A 171 14.09 9.54 -2.31
CA LYS A 171 12.94 9.55 -3.22
C LYS A 171 11.77 8.77 -2.61
N LEU A 172 10.56 9.12 -3.01
CA LEU A 172 9.38 8.35 -2.66
C LEU A 172 8.99 7.45 -3.84
N LYS A 173 8.54 6.25 -3.54
CA LYS A 173 8.10 5.28 -4.54
C LYS A 173 6.74 4.69 -4.16
N LEU A 174 5.87 4.59 -5.15
CA LEU A 174 4.54 4.00 -5.02
C LEU A 174 4.63 2.53 -5.42
N HIS A 175 4.15 1.68 -4.54
CA HIS A 175 4.03 0.25 -4.75
C HIS A 175 2.58 -0.18 -4.61
N TYR A 176 2.24 -1.28 -5.27
CA TYR A 176 0.94 -1.91 -5.09
C TYR A 176 1.07 -3.43 -5.18
N ASN A 177 0.22 -4.11 -4.42
CA ASN A 177 0.01 -5.55 -4.47
C ASN A 177 -1.46 -5.83 -4.74
N VAL A 178 -1.76 -6.55 -5.81
CA VAL A 178 -3.10 -7.01 -6.16
C VAL A 178 -3.30 -8.41 -5.62
N GLN A 179 -4.28 -8.55 -4.72
CA GLN A 179 -4.71 -9.83 -4.20
C GLN A 179 -5.99 -10.28 -4.92
N PRO A 180 -5.96 -11.40 -5.65
CA PRO A 180 -7.16 -11.96 -6.26
C PRO A 180 -8.00 -12.74 -5.25
N TRP A 181 -9.24 -13.07 -5.62
CA TRP A 181 -10.05 -14.06 -4.92
C TRP A 181 -9.47 -15.46 -5.08
N VAL A 182 -9.01 -15.78 -6.31
CA VAL A 182 -8.39 -17.06 -6.66
C VAL A 182 -7.20 -16.79 -7.57
N GLY A 183 -6.03 -17.32 -7.23
CA GLY A 183 -4.81 -17.20 -8.03
C GLY A 183 -3.65 -16.57 -7.27
N PHE A 184 -2.67 -16.09 -8.03
CA PHE A 184 -1.41 -15.56 -7.48
C PHE A 184 -1.53 -14.09 -7.11
N LEU A 185 -0.89 -13.71 -6.00
CA LEU A 185 -0.68 -12.30 -5.69
C LEU A 185 0.29 -11.71 -6.73
N THR A 186 -0.07 -10.53 -7.25
CA THR A 186 0.73 -9.81 -8.23
C THR A 186 1.10 -8.45 -7.67
N TRP A 187 2.20 -7.85 -8.11
CA TRP A 187 2.73 -6.62 -7.56
C TRP A 187 3.23 -5.67 -8.66
N ASP A 188 3.74 -4.51 -8.28
CA ASP A 188 4.31 -3.56 -9.22
C ASP A 188 5.50 -4.16 -9.97
N GLN A 189 5.52 -3.96 -11.29
CA GLN A 189 6.56 -4.44 -12.17
C GLN A 189 7.37 -3.27 -12.71
N SER A 190 8.67 -3.47 -12.90
CA SER A 190 9.59 -2.44 -13.43
C SER A 190 9.59 -2.35 -14.95
N ARG A 191 8.96 -3.32 -15.64
CA ARG A 191 8.92 -3.42 -17.11
C ARG A 191 7.53 -3.89 -17.55
N ASP A 192 7.16 -3.56 -18.78
CA ASP A 192 5.92 -4.04 -19.38
C ASP A 192 6.00 -5.56 -19.65
N ILE A 193 4.93 -6.28 -19.32
CA ILE A 193 4.80 -7.73 -19.52
C ILE A 193 3.46 -7.97 -20.21
N GLY A 194 3.47 -8.14 -21.53
CA GLY A 194 2.25 -8.39 -22.32
C GLY A 194 1.20 -7.28 -22.14
N HIS A 195 0.05 -7.64 -21.58
CA HIS A 195 -1.07 -6.72 -21.30
C HIS A 195 -0.93 -5.96 -19.97
N TRP A 196 0.13 -6.24 -19.21
CA TRP A 196 0.44 -5.56 -17.96
C TRP A 196 1.49 -4.50 -18.22
N ARG A 197 1.17 -3.25 -17.90
CA ARG A 197 2.08 -2.12 -18.02
C ARG A 197 2.72 -1.81 -16.67
N ALA A 198 4.00 -1.44 -16.72
CA ALA A 198 4.70 -0.91 -15.56
C ALA A 198 4.05 0.39 -15.09
N LEU A 199 4.12 0.64 -13.78
CA LEU A 199 3.59 1.84 -13.17
C LEU A 199 4.36 3.07 -13.69
N LYS A 200 3.68 3.90 -14.47
CA LYS A 200 4.27 5.16 -14.94
C LYS A 200 4.21 6.18 -13.81
N TRP A 201 5.26 7.00 -13.70
CA TRP A 201 5.33 8.14 -12.78
C TRP A 201 5.18 7.78 -11.28
N GLY A 202 5.40 6.52 -10.93
CA GLY A 202 5.34 6.02 -9.55
C GLY A 202 6.50 6.44 -8.65
N GLU A 203 7.41 7.30 -9.11
CA GLU A 203 8.56 7.79 -8.34
C GLU A 203 8.52 9.31 -8.22
N SER A 204 8.79 9.83 -7.03
CA SER A 204 8.94 11.27 -6.81
C SER A 204 10.33 11.75 -7.22
N PRO A 205 10.50 13.06 -7.52
CA PRO A 205 11.82 13.65 -7.62
C PRO A 205 12.63 13.41 -6.34
N LYS A 206 13.95 13.24 -6.50
CA LYS A 206 14.87 13.13 -5.38
C LYS A 206 14.90 14.44 -4.56
N PHE A 207 15.01 14.33 -3.26
CA PHE A 207 15.16 15.47 -2.35
C PHE A 207 16.05 15.11 -1.16
N GLN A 208 16.59 16.15 -0.52
CA GLN A 208 17.36 16.01 0.69
C GLN A 208 16.47 16.18 1.93
N LEU A 209 16.73 15.38 2.97
CA LEU A 209 16.12 15.59 4.28
C LEU A 209 16.72 16.81 4.97
N PRO A 210 15.89 17.69 5.58
CA PRO A 210 16.41 18.88 6.22
C PRO A 210 17.27 18.55 7.44
N ALA A 211 18.13 19.50 7.79
CA ALA A 211 18.86 19.48 9.05
C ALA A 211 17.91 19.38 10.25
N LEU A 212 18.43 18.82 11.35
CA LEU A 212 17.70 18.73 12.61
C LEU A 212 17.28 20.14 13.05
N LYS A 213 15.99 20.36 13.30
CA LYS A 213 15.55 21.63 13.90
C LYS A 213 16.26 21.83 15.24
N SER A 214 17.17 22.80 15.30
CA SER A 214 17.77 23.21 16.56
C SER A 214 16.64 23.73 17.46
N LYS A 215 16.58 23.22 18.70
CA LYS A 215 15.79 23.94 19.71
C LYS A 215 16.43 25.31 19.82
N LYS A 216 15.66 26.38 19.56
CA LYS A 216 16.05 27.74 19.97
C LYS A 216 16.52 27.62 21.42
N LYS A 217 17.78 27.98 21.70
CA LYS A 217 18.27 28.13 23.07
C LYS A 217 17.28 29.05 23.77
N ASP A 218 16.61 28.55 24.80
CA ASP A 218 15.75 29.36 25.65
C ASP A 218 16.55 30.59 26.06
N SER A 219 16.11 31.77 25.65
CA SER A 219 16.60 33.04 26.18
C SER A 219 16.53 32.94 27.71
N PRO A 220 17.57 33.33 28.45
CA PRO A 220 17.56 33.19 29.91
C PRO A 220 16.32 33.89 30.45
N LYS A 221 15.48 33.14 31.18
CA LYS A 221 14.36 33.72 31.92
C LYS A 221 14.95 34.80 32.81
N LYS A 222 14.59 36.07 32.57
CA LYS A 222 14.90 37.16 33.49
C LYS A 222 14.27 36.80 34.83
N SER A 223 15.09 36.47 35.81
CA SER A 223 14.73 36.50 37.21
C SER A 223 14.41 37.95 37.56
N TYR A 224 13.16 38.22 37.88
CA TYR A 224 12.76 39.41 38.63
C TYR A 224 12.98 39.16 40.12
#